data_AF-A0A022Q240-F1
#
_entry.id   AF-A0A022Q240-F1
#
_cell.length_a   1.000
_cell.length_b   1.000
_cell.length_c   1.000
_cell.angle_alpha   90.00
_cell.angle_beta   90.00
_cell.angle_gamma   90.00
#
_symmetry.space_group_name_H-M   'P 1'
#
loop_
_entity.id
_entity.type
_entity.pdbx_description
1 polymer ?
#
loop_
_entity_poly.entity_id
_entity_poly.type
_entity_poly.pdbx_seq_one_letter_code
_entity_poly.pdbx_strand_id
1 'polypeptide(L)'
;AEFIVVCFQKYGTKCNNDEQRGQNSPLDFVRLQNPHACTISKKNHPIAIFQLYVGHECLVFEILRSDFIHKSLELFIADPRHTFCGVGIKDDVDKLYDHHGLRVGRIADLNDLARMATNGIQV
;
A
#
# COMPACT_ATOMS: atom_id res chain seq x y z
N ALA A 1 -14.87 -15.99 -5.72
CA ALA A 1 -13.57 -15.46 -5.26
C ALA A 1 -13.88 -14.37 -4.24
N GLU A 2 -13.24 -14.41 -3.09
CA GLU A 2 -13.38 -13.35 -2.09
C GLU A 2 -12.40 -12.23 -2.46
N PHE A 3 -12.94 -11.05 -2.76
CA PHE A 3 -12.15 -9.88 -3.06
C PHE A 3 -11.84 -9.16 -1.75
N ILE A 4 -10.56 -8.99 -1.47
CA ILE A 4 -10.07 -8.26 -0.30
C ILE A 4 -9.57 -6.92 -0.79
N VAL A 5 -10.21 -5.83 -0.38
CA VAL A 5 -9.77 -4.50 -0.79
C VAL A 5 -8.60 -4.08 0.09
N VAL A 6 -7.52 -3.59 -0.54
CA VAL A 6 -6.30 -3.19 0.15
C VAL A 6 -5.93 -1.75 -0.14
N CYS A 7 -5.42 -1.07 0.89
CA CYS A 7 -4.85 0.26 0.78
C CYS A 7 -3.46 0.26 1.42
N PHE A 8 -2.48 0.70 0.65
CA PHE A 8 -1.10 0.84 1.08
C PHE A 8 -0.78 2.33 1.26
N GLN A 9 -0.49 2.75 2.48
CA GLN A 9 0.03 4.09 2.72
C GLN A 9 1.54 4.05 2.75
N LYS A 10 2.17 4.91 1.95
CA LYS A 10 3.63 5.02 1.83
C LYS A 10 4.17 5.95 2.91
N TYR A 11 5.42 5.75 3.32
CA TYR A 11 6.20 6.66 4.14
C TYR A 11 7.19 7.44 3.28
N GLY A 12 7.24 8.76 3.47
CA GLY A 12 8.17 9.65 2.80
C GLY A 12 8.98 10.44 3.80
N THR A 13 10.30 10.43 3.69
CA THR A 13 11.16 11.36 4.41
C THR A 13 11.30 12.63 3.58
N LYS A 14 11.18 13.81 4.21
CA LYS A 14 11.55 15.07 3.56
C LYS A 14 13.05 15.02 3.24
N CYS A 15 13.43 15.40 2.02
CA CYS A 15 14.83 15.61 1.68
C CYS A 15 15.38 16.78 2.50
N ASN A 16 16.47 16.55 3.23
CA ASN A 16 17.24 17.64 3.82
C ASN A 16 17.97 18.39 2.71
N ASN A 17 17.64 19.67 2.53
CA ASN A 17 18.62 20.71 2.17
C ASN A 17 18.35 22.05 2.87
N ASP A 18 17.33 22.16 3.71
CA ASP A 18 17.16 23.31 4.60
C ASP A 18 17.07 22.80 6.04
N GLU A 19 18.06 23.18 6.85
CA GLU A 19 18.03 23.01 8.30
C GLU A 19 16.85 23.80 8.86
N GLN A 20 15.70 23.13 8.99
CA GLN A 20 14.62 23.61 9.83
C GLN A 20 14.12 22.45 10.67
N ARG A 21 14.47 22.57 11.95
CA ARG A 21 14.03 21.82 13.12
C ARG A 21 12.50 21.79 13.20
N GLY A 22 11.87 20.97 12.37
CA GLY A 22 10.43 20.70 12.37
C GLY A 22 10.21 19.29 12.89
N GLN A 23 9.53 19.17 14.02
CA GLN A 23 9.19 17.91 14.67
C GLN A 23 8.52 16.96 13.67
N ASN A 24 9.08 15.76 13.51
CA ASN A 24 8.44 14.68 12.76
C ASN A 24 7.15 14.29 13.52
N SER A 25 6.03 14.88 13.12
CA SER A 25 4.74 14.68 13.78
C SER A 25 4.09 13.39 13.27
N PRO A 26 3.45 12.59 14.14
CA PRO A 26 2.58 11.48 13.75
C PRO A 26 1.46 11.87 12.76
N LEU A 27 1.18 13.17 12.58
CA LEU A 27 0.16 13.67 11.65
C LEU A 27 0.66 13.93 10.23
N ASP A 28 1.97 13.93 9.98
CA ASP A 28 2.53 13.97 8.62
C ASP A 28 2.27 12.65 7.84
N PHE A 29 1.82 11.60 8.55
CA PHE A 29 1.52 10.26 8.03
C PHE A 29 0.31 10.19 7.08
N VAL A 30 -0.65 11.11 7.20
CA VAL A 30 -1.92 11.04 6.45
C VAL A 30 -1.84 11.76 5.09
N ARG A 31 -0.75 12.49 4.81
CA ARG A 31 -0.76 13.52 3.74
C ARG A 31 0.28 13.35 2.63
N LEU A 32 0.62 12.12 2.24
CA LEU A 32 1.40 11.87 1.03
C LEU A 32 0.54 11.77 -0.24
N GLN A 33 -0.39 12.71 -0.42
CA GLN A 33 -0.98 13.06 -1.72
C GLN A 33 -0.56 14.47 -2.14
N ASN A 34 0.70 14.86 -1.91
CA ASN A 34 1.22 16.14 -2.38
C ASN A 34 2.16 15.95 -3.58
N PRO A 35 1.81 16.44 -4.79
CA PRO A 35 2.62 16.28 -6.00
C PRO A 35 3.91 17.12 -6.06
N HIS A 36 4.26 17.88 -5.00
CA HIS A 36 5.49 18.67 -4.94
C HIS A 36 6.68 18.00 -4.22
N ALA A 37 6.70 16.66 -4.10
CA ALA A 37 7.85 15.96 -3.56
C ALA A 37 8.97 15.83 -4.59
N CYS A 38 10.17 16.30 -4.20
CA CYS A 38 11.45 16.00 -4.83
C CYS A 38 11.49 14.54 -5.32
N THR A 39 12.03 14.32 -6.52
CA THR A 39 12.15 13.03 -7.19
C THR A 39 13.15 12.10 -6.48
N ILE A 40 13.03 11.90 -5.17
CA ILE A 40 13.46 10.65 -4.55
C ILE A 40 12.71 9.56 -5.32
N SER A 41 13.45 8.60 -5.85
CA SER A 41 12.85 7.53 -6.65
C SER A 41 11.64 6.97 -5.88
N LYS A 42 10.46 6.93 -6.52
CA LYS A 42 9.22 6.42 -5.91
C LYS A 42 9.40 5.02 -5.28
N LYS A 43 10.49 4.32 -5.63
CA LYS A 43 10.91 3.01 -5.13
C LYS A 43 11.34 3.03 -3.66
N ASN A 44 11.86 4.13 -3.13
CA ASN A 44 12.49 4.15 -1.81
C ASN A 44 11.55 4.52 -0.65
N HIS A 45 10.25 4.61 -0.91
CA HIS A 45 9.24 4.94 0.10
C HIS A 45 8.60 3.65 0.61
N PRO A 46 8.97 3.17 1.81
CA PRO A 46 8.40 1.94 2.36
C PRO A 46 6.92 2.10 2.66
N ILE A 47 6.20 0.99 2.67
CA ILE A 47 4.81 0.97 3.12
C ILE A 47 4.80 1.17 4.64
N ALA A 48 4.08 2.20 5.11
CA ALA A 48 3.87 2.53 6.52
C ALA A 48 2.71 1.77 7.12
N ILE A 49 1.56 1.85 6.45
CA ILE A 49 0.28 1.32 6.93
C ILE A 49 -0.31 0.45 5.83
N PHE A 50 -0.79 -0.71 6.28
CA PHE A 50 -1.40 -1.75 5.49
C PHE A 50 -2.84 -1.93 5.97
N GLN A 51 -3.81 -1.56 5.14
CA GLN A 51 -5.22 -1.67 5.47
C GLN A 51 -5.87 -2.76 4.62
N LEU A 52 -6.52 -3.72 5.28
CA LEU A 52 -7.25 -4.82 4.66
C LEU A 52 -8.73 -4.69 4.97
N TYR A 53 -9.56 -4.72 3.93
CA TYR A 53 -11.02 -4.73 4.06
C TYR A 53 -11.57 -6.07 3.58
N VAL A 54 -12.27 -6.77 4.47
CA VAL A 54 -12.96 -8.04 4.19
C VAL A 54 -14.43 -7.85 4.57
N GLY A 55 -15.31 -7.82 3.57
CA GLY A 55 -16.71 -7.48 3.78
C GLY A 55 -16.88 -6.08 4.39
N HIS A 56 -17.30 -6.03 5.66
CA HIS A 56 -17.50 -4.79 6.42
C HIS A 56 -16.45 -4.56 7.51
N GLU A 57 -15.47 -5.45 7.64
CA GLU A 57 -14.45 -5.36 8.65
C GLU A 57 -13.14 -4.83 8.04
N CYS A 58 -12.47 -3.96 8.79
CA CYS A 58 -11.19 -3.37 8.40
C CYS A 58 -10.12 -3.72 9.43
N LEU A 59 -9.02 -4.31 8.96
CA LEU A 59 -7.78 -4.44 9.70
C LEU A 59 -6.82 -3.34 9.26
N VAL A 60 -6.41 -2.49 10.19
CA VAL A 60 -5.36 -1.48 9.98
C VAL A 60 -4.10 -1.95 10.69
N PHE A 61 -3.03 -2.20 9.94
CA PHE A 61 -1.76 -2.70 10.46
C PHE A 61 -0.60 -1.77 10.08
N GLU A 62 0.07 -1.22 11.08
CA GLU A 62 1.20 -0.30 10.88
C GLU A 62 2.52 -1.08 10.84
N ILE A 63 2.95 -1.47 9.64
CA ILE A 63 4.12 -2.33 9.44
C ILE A 63 5.40 -1.67 9.96
N LEU A 64 5.56 -0.35 9.79
CA LEU A 64 6.78 0.36 10.22
C LEU A 64 6.98 0.42 11.73
N ARG A 65 5.91 0.27 12.53
CA ARG A 65 6.00 0.26 14.00
C ARG A 65 5.84 -1.15 14.58
N SER A 66 5.74 -2.17 13.74
CA SER A 66 5.64 -3.54 14.21
C SER A 66 7.03 -4.13 14.36
N ASP A 67 7.36 -4.61 15.57
CA ASP A 67 8.65 -5.26 15.84
C ASP A 67 8.83 -6.55 15.03
N PHE A 68 7.72 -7.16 14.60
CA PHE A 68 7.70 -8.31 13.70
C PHE A 68 6.36 -8.39 12.95
N ILE A 69 6.34 -9.14 11.86
CA ILE A 69 5.11 -9.47 11.14
C ILE A 69 4.61 -10.83 11.63
N HIS A 70 3.37 -10.90 12.10
CA HIS A 70 2.78 -12.17 12.54
C HIS A 70 2.71 -13.16 11.38
N LYS A 71 3.12 -14.42 11.63
CA LYS A 71 3.14 -15.47 10.60
C LYS A 71 1.77 -15.73 9.97
N SER A 72 0.70 -15.57 10.75
CA SER A 72 -0.68 -15.67 10.26
C SER A 72 -1.00 -14.62 9.20
N LEU A 73 -0.54 -13.37 9.40
CA LEU A 73 -0.72 -12.28 8.44
C LEU A 73 0.07 -12.54 7.16
N GLU A 74 1.34 -12.95 7.29
CA GLU A 74 2.19 -13.32 6.14
C GLU A 74 1.54 -14.43 5.31
N LEU A 75 1.10 -15.52 5.96
CA LEU A 75 0.43 -16.63 5.29
C LEU A 75 -0.88 -16.20 4.63
N PHE A 76 -1.67 -15.36 5.29
CA PHE A 76 -2.94 -14.87 4.76
C PHE A 76 -2.76 -14.05 3.48
N ILE A 77 -1.78 -13.14 3.48
CA ILE A 77 -1.48 -12.26 2.34
C ILE A 77 -0.86 -13.04 1.17
N ALA A 78 -0.04 -14.05 1.47
CA ALA A 78 0.59 -14.89 0.46
C ALA A 78 -0.35 -15.96 -0.13
N ASP A 79 -1.48 -16.24 0.51
CA ASP A 79 -2.40 -17.29 0.09
C ASP A 79 -3.04 -16.96 -1.27
N PRO A 80 -2.78 -17.77 -2.32
CA PRO A 80 -3.33 -17.53 -3.65
C PRO A 80 -4.85 -17.77 -3.71
N ARG A 81 -5.50 -18.28 -2.66
CA ARG A 81 -6.96 -18.41 -2.62
C ARG A 81 -7.65 -17.05 -2.51
N HIS A 82 -7.00 -16.05 -1.93
CA HIS A 82 -7.51 -14.68 -1.83
C HIS A 82 -7.08 -13.83 -3.04
N THR A 83 -7.84 -12.79 -3.36
CA THR A 83 -7.46 -11.79 -4.37
C THR A 83 -7.49 -10.40 -3.76
N PHE A 84 -6.33 -9.77 -3.68
CA PHE A 84 -6.16 -8.45 -3.11
C PHE A 84 -6.36 -7.38 -4.19
N CYS A 85 -7.28 -6.46 -3.96
CA CYS A 85 -7.71 -5.45 -4.93
C CYS A 85 -7.33 -4.06 -4.47
N GLY A 86 -6.70 -3.28 -5.34
CA GLY A 86 -6.28 -1.91 -5.05
C GLY A 86 -6.05 -1.11 -6.32
N VAL A 87 -5.84 0.20 -6.19
CA VAL A 87 -5.54 1.08 -7.33
C VAL A 87 -4.03 1.24 -7.46
N GLY A 88 -3.46 0.92 -8.62
CA GLY A 88 -2.01 0.95 -8.80
C GLY A 88 -1.28 -0.09 -7.93
N ILE A 89 -1.95 -1.20 -7.64
CA ILE A 89 -1.57 -2.13 -6.56
C ILE A 89 -0.22 -2.81 -6.79
N LYS A 90 0.18 -2.97 -8.06
CA LYS A 90 1.41 -3.68 -8.43
C LYS A 90 2.66 -3.03 -7.81
N ASP A 91 2.80 -1.71 -7.93
CA ASP A 91 3.95 -0.97 -7.37
C ASP A 91 4.02 -1.08 -5.85
N ASP A 92 2.87 -1.23 -5.19
CA ASP A 92 2.78 -1.30 -3.74
C ASP A 92 3.12 -2.70 -3.23
N VAL A 93 2.73 -3.74 -3.97
CA VAL A 93 3.10 -5.14 -3.73
C VAL A 93 4.60 -5.33 -3.89
N ASP A 94 5.20 -4.76 -4.93
CA ASP A 94 6.65 -4.83 -5.16
C ASP A 94 7.40 -4.20 -3.96
N LYS A 95 6.95 -3.03 -3.48
CA LYS A 95 7.54 -2.37 -2.29
C LYS A 95 7.31 -3.15 -1.00
N LEU A 96 6.18 -3.83 -0.88
CA LEU A 96 5.87 -4.66 0.27
C LEU A 96 6.85 -5.83 0.37
N TYR A 97 7.22 -6.42 -0.78
CA TYR A 97 8.24 -7.44 -0.84
C TYR A 97 9.64 -6.88 -0.59
N ASP A 98 10.02 -5.80 -1.28
CA ASP A 98 11.37 -5.24 -1.23
C ASP A 98 11.74 -4.72 0.17
N HIS A 99 10.81 -4.09 0.88
CA HIS A 99 11.08 -3.48 2.19
C HIS A 99 10.71 -4.37 3.38
N HIS A 100 9.71 -5.23 3.22
CA HIS A 100 9.13 -5.99 4.35
C HIS A 100 9.15 -7.51 4.13
N GLY A 101 9.64 -8.00 3.00
CA GLY A 101 9.72 -9.43 2.66
C GLY A 101 8.35 -10.10 2.46
N LEU A 102 7.27 -9.33 2.43
CA LEU A 102 5.90 -9.83 2.37
C LEU A 102 5.47 -10.04 0.93
N ARG A 103 5.14 -11.30 0.59
CA ARG A 103 4.61 -11.68 -0.72
C ARG A 103 3.09 -11.59 -0.71
N VAL A 104 2.53 -11.07 -1.80
CA VAL A 104 1.07 -11.04 -2.03
C VAL A 104 0.71 -12.10 -3.06
N GLY A 105 -0.26 -12.97 -2.75
CA GLY A 105 -0.62 -14.13 -3.54
C GLY A 105 -1.20 -13.78 -4.92
N ARG A 106 -2.47 -13.35 -4.96
CA ARG A 106 -3.10 -12.80 -6.18
C ARG A 106 -3.48 -11.35 -5.98
N ILE A 107 -3.26 -10.55 -7.02
CA ILE A 107 -3.61 -9.13 -7.05
C ILE A 107 -4.54 -8.84 -8.23
N ALA A 108 -5.40 -7.84 -8.07
CA ALA A 108 -6.19 -7.28 -9.16
C ALA A 108 -6.18 -5.75 -9.06
N ASP A 109 -5.81 -5.08 -10.16
CA ASP A 109 -5.83 -3.62 -10.20
C ASP A 109 -7.25 -3.13 -10.52
N LEU A 110 -7.82 -2.33 -9.62
CA LEU A 110 -9.17 -1.80 -9.77
C LEU A 110 -9.29 -0.87 -10.99
N ASN A 111 -8.23 -0.19 -11.40
CA ASN A 111 -8.24 0.65 -12.60
C ASN A 111 -8.32 -0.21 -13.87
N ASP A 112 -7.59 -1.32 -13.92
CA ASP A 112 -7.68 -2.27 -15.04
C ASP A 112 -9.05 -2.94 -15.10
N LEU A 113 -9.58 -3.36 -13.95
CA LEU A 113 -10.95 -3.91 -13.87
C LEU A 113 -12.00 -2.89 -14.33
N ALA A 114 -11.87 -1.63 -13.91
CA ALA A 114 -12.77 -0.56 -14.34
C ALA A 114 -12.70 -0.33 -15.86
N ARG A 115 -11.49 -0.25 -16.43
CA ARG A 115 -11.28 -0.11 -17.89
C ARG A 115 -11.88 -1.28 -18.67
N MET A 116 -11.72 -2.50 -18.19
CA MET A 116 -12.31 -3.69 -18.80
C MET A 116 -13.84 -3.64 -18.78
N ALA A 117 -14.43 -3.23 -17.65
CA ALA A 117 -15.88 -3.10 -17.50
C ALA A 117 -16.45 -2.02 -18.43
N THR A 118 -15.75 -0.89 -18.59
CA THR A 118 -16.20 0.20 -19.48
C THR A 118 -16.06 -0.12 -20.96
N ASN A 119 -15.08 -0.94 -21.37
CA ASN A 119 -14.94 -1.35 -22.78
C ASN A 119 -16.09 -2.25 -23.26
N GLY A 120 -16.86 -2.84 -22.34
CA GLY A 120 -18.11 -3.54 -22.63
C GLY A 120 -19.34 -2.62 -22.69
N ILE A 121 -19.20 -1.35 -22.31
CA ILE A 121 -20.25 -0.33 -22.40
C ILE A 121 -19.90 0.55 -23.61
N GLN A 122 -20.43 0.17 -24.78
CA GLN A 122 -20.47 1.09 -25.92
C GLN A 122 -21.37 2.27 -25.50
N VAL A 123 -20.79 3.45 -25.29
CA VAL A 123 -21.51 4.73 -25.21
C VAL A 123 -21.63 5.35 -26.59
#